data_AF-A0A7H8QRJ8-F1
#
_entry.id   AF-A0A7H8QRJ8-F1
#
_cell.length_a   1.000
_cell.length_b   1.000
_cell.length_c   1.000
_cell.angle_alpha   90.00
_cell.angle_beta   90.00
_cell.angle_gamma   90.00
#
_symmetry.space_group_name_H-M   'P 1'
#
loop_
_entity.id
_entity.type
_entity.pdbx_description
1 polymer ?
#
loop_
_entity_poly.entity_id
_entity_poly.type
_entity_poly.pdbx_seq_one_letter_code
_entity_poly.pdbx_strand_id
1 'polypeptide(L)'
;MGLTQDTSSITAAAEAHMSSYSAVLTSNDFKTSAERGAKMATYYLPTISFFMDGTIMELAGQSNYASLISGTLDKLEGLPGVKGHRVEAISENSAIIWLFLEVNGLETSNVYFFRRMEDTTEGFEGGIFDGETWVLKQLAKQ
;
A
#
# COMPACT_ATOMS: atom_id res chain seq x y z
N MET A 1 28.09 5.85 24.07
CA MET A 1 26.78 5.17 24.20
C MET A 1 25.89 5.74 23.14
N GLY A 2 25.65 5.01 22.04
CA GLY A 2 24.69 5.43 21.04
C GLY A 2 23.29 5.24 21.61
N LEU A 3 22.44 6.28 21.54
CA LEU A 3 21.02 6.16 21.85
C LEU A 3 20.42 5.20 20.81
N THR A 4 20.03 4.01 21.26
CA THR A 4 19.20 3.11 20.44
C THR A 4 17.86 3.81 20.25
N GLN A 5 17.47 4.09 19.01
CA GLN A 5 16.15 4.66 18.70
C GLN A 5 15.05 3.70 19.17
N ASP A 6 14.00 4.21 19.82
CA ASP A 6 12.84 3.41 20.18
C ASP A 6 11.86 3.36 19.01
N THR A 7 11.90 2.26 18.27
CA THR A 7 11.07 2.02 17.09
C THR A 7 9.82 1.19 17.37
N SER A 8 9.54 0.86 18.63
CA SER A 8 8.42 -0.02 18.99
C SER A 8 7.06 0.61 18.63
N SER A 9 6.90 1.91 18.89
CA SER A 9 5.67 2.66 18.62
C SER A 9 5.33 2.70 17.12
N ILE A 10 6.31 3.02 16.26
CA ILE A 10 6.06 3.12 14.83
C ILE A 10 5.80 1.75 14.21
N THR A 11 6.47 0.70 14.72
CA THR A 11 6.25 -0.68 14.26
C THR A 11 4.81 -1.10 14.54
N ALA A 12 4.32 -0.87 15.75
CA ALA A 12 2.94 -1.18 16.12
C ALA A 12 1.91 -0.38 15.32
N ALA A 13 2.16 0.90 15.06
CA ALA A 13 1.30 1.75 14.25
C ALA A 13 1.24 1.24 12.79
N ALA A 14 2.39 0.96 12.18
CA ALA A 14 2.49 0.43 10.83
C ALA A 14 1.79 -0.95 10.68
N GLU A 15 1.98 -1.85 11.66
CA GLU A 15 1.29 -3.15 11.72
C GLU A 15 -0.24 -3.00 11.74
N ALA A 16 -0.75 -2.13 12.62
CA ALA A 16 -2.19 -1.88 12.75
C ALA A 16 -2.77 -1.21 11.51
N HIS A 17 -2.05 -0.25 10.93
CA HIS A 17 -2.42 0.45 9.71
C HIS A 17 -2.49 -0.52 8.53
N MET A 18 -1.48 -1.39 8.38
CA MET A 18 -1.44 -2.38 7.31
C MET A 18 -2.54 -3.43 7.43
N SER A 19 -2.79 -3.90 8.66
CA SER A 19 -3.87 -4.85 8.94
C SER A 19 -5.23 -4.27 8.57
N SER A 20 -5.48 -3.01 8.91
CA SER A 20 -6.72 -2.30 8.61
C SER A 20 -6.89 -2.09 7.10
N TYR A 21 -5.84 -1.67 6.40
CA TYR A 21 -5.86 -1.53 4.94
C TYR A 21 -6.10 -2.86 4.24
N SER A 22 -5.46 -3.93 4.70
CA SER A 22 -5.63 -5.29 4.14
C SER A 22 -7.06 -5.78 4.32
N ALA A 23 -7.68 -5.52 5.48
CA ALA A 23 -9.08 -5.86 5.71
C ALA A 23 -10.02 -5.11 4.74
N VAL A 24 -9.74 -3.85 4.43
CA VAL A 24 -10.50 -3.09 3.41
C VAL A 24 -10.28 -3.69 2.01
N LEU A 25 -9.04 -4.02 1.66
CA LEU A 25 -8.68 -4.62 0.37
C LEU A 25 -9.42 -5.94 0.12
N THR A 26 -9.61 -6.77 1.15
CA THR A 26 -10.23 -8.11 1.02
C THR A 26 -11.70 -8.17 1.45
N SER A 27 -12.28 -7.07 1.96
CA SER A 27 -13.65 -7.08 2.47
C SER A 27 -14.67 -7.32 1.33
N ASN A 28 -15.78 -7.99 1.64
CA ASN A 28 -16.92 -8.13 0.73
C ASN A 28 -17.99 -7.03 0.90
N ASP A 29 -17.74 -6.05 1.76
CA ASP A 29 -18.74 -5.03 2.13
C ASP A 29 -18.88 -3.91 1.08
N PHE A 30 -17.90 -3.77 0.18
CA PHE A 30 -17.89 -2.76 -0.87
C PHE A 30 -18.57 -3.28 -2.13
N LYS A 31 -19.56 -2.53 -2.63
CA LYS A 31 -20.34 -2.92 -3.82
C LYS A 31 -19.60 -2.63 -5.12
N THR A 32 -18.67 -1.69 -5.09
CA THR A 32 -17.88 -1.26 -6.25
C THR A 32 -16.41 -1.08 -5.90
N SER A 33 -15.55 -1.17 -6.90
CA SER A 33 -14.13 -0.81 -6.82
C SER A 33 -13.92 0.66 -6.42
N ALA A 34 -14.80 1.56 -6.86
CA ALA A 34 -14.76 2.98 -6.52
C ALA A 34 -14.99 3.23 -5.01
N GLU A 35 -16.00 2.59 -4.41
CA GLU A 35 -16.25 2.67 -2.96
C GLU A 35 -15.05 2.14 -2.16
N ARG A 36 -14.50 1.00 -2.59
CA ARG A 36 -13.31 0.40 -1.96
C ARG A 36 -12.09 1.29 -2.12
N GLY A 37 -11.83 1.78 -3.33
CA GLY A 37 -10.70 2.66 -3.64
C GLY A 37 -10.75 3.97 -2.86
N ALA A 38 -11.94 4.57 -2.70
CA ALA A 38 -12.14 5.74 -1.87
C ALA A 38 -11.80 5.45 -0.39
N LYS A 39 -12.19 4.29 0.14
CA LYS A 39 -11.85 3.90 1.50
C LYS A 39 -10.36 3.59 1.66
N MET A 40 -9.75 2.89 0.71
CA MET A 40 -8.32 2.60 0.72
C MET A 40 -7.49 3.88 0.62
N ALA A 41 -7.95 4.90 -0.12
CA ALA A 41 -7.26 6.17 -0.24
C ALA A 41 -7.13 6.94 1.07
N THR A 42 -7.97 6.66 2.08
CA THR A 42 -7.84 7.30 3.40
C THR A 42 -6.62 6.83 4.19
N TYR A 43 -5.93 5.77 3.75
CA TYR A 43 -4.72 5.24 4.39
C TYR A 43 -3.43 5.92 3.90
N TYR A 44 -3.54 6.88 2.98
CA TYR A 44 -2.41 7.58 2.36
C TYR A 44 -2.33 9.02 2.85
N LEU A 45 -1.11 9.53 2.91
CA LEU A 45 -0.88 10.95 3.16
C LEU A 45 -1.39 11.79 1.97
N PRO A 46 -1.65 13.10 2.17
CA PRO A 46 -2.26 13.95 1.14
C PRO A 46 -1.47 14.03 -0.18
N THR A 47 -0.15 13.88 -0.11
CA THR A 47 0.74 13.78 -1.26
C THR A 47 1.60 12.55 -1.08
N ILE A 48 1.73 11.76 -2.14
CA ILE A 48 2.55 10.55 -2.13
C ILE A 48 3.51 10.53 -3.31
N SER A 49 4.65 9.87 -3.11
CA SER A 49 5.57 9.50 -4.18
C SER A 49 5.58 7.99 -4.35
N PHE A 50 5.41 7.51 -5.57
CA PHE A 50 5.46 6.07 -5.80
C PHE A 50 6.14 5.73 -7.11
N PHE A 51 6.67 4.52 -7.14
CA PHE A 51 7.31 3.96 -8.32
C PHE A 51 6.36 2.98 -9.00
N MET A 52 6.12 3.23 -10.29
CA MET A 52 5.27 2.42 -11.15
C MET A 52 5.89 2.42 -12.56
N ASP A 53 6.00 1.25 -13.19
CA ASP A 53 6.51 1.09 -14.56
C ASP A 53 7.82 1.83 -14.86
N GLY A 54 8.81 1.70 -13.96
CA GLY A 54 10.12 2.31 -14.19
C GLY A 54 10.18 3.81 -13.91
N THR A 55 9.06 4.44 -13.51
CA THR A 55 8.94 5.88 -13.36
C THR A 55 8.54 6.25 -11.93
N ILE A 56 9.19 7.28 -11.38
CA ILE A 56 8.76 7.91 -10.13
C ILE A 56 7.64 8.89 -10.46
N MET A 57 6.49 8.71 -9.81
CA MET A 57 5.33 9.56 -9.95
C MET A 57 4.98 10.20 -8.62
N GLU A 58 4.52 11.45 -8.66
CA GLU A 58 3.96 12.15 -7.52
C GLU A 58 2.47 12.34 -7.76
N LEU A 59 1.67 12.09 -6.73
CA LEU A 59 0.23 12.29 -6.78
C LEU A 59 -0.25 13.01 -5.54
N ALA A 60 -0.92 14.13 -5.75
CA ALA A 60 -1.55 14.90 -4.70
C ALA A 60 -3.07 14.72 -4.74
N GLY A 61 -3.68 14.62 -3.57
CA GLY A 61 -5.12 14.55 -3.38
C GLY A 61 -5.68 13.12 -3.33
N GLN A 62 -6.45 12.84 -2.28
CA GLN A 62 -7.05 11.53 -2.04
C GLN A 62 -7.97 11.06 -3.19
N SER A 63 -8.64 11.97 -3.88
CA SER A 63 -9.51 11.62 -5.02
C SER A 63 -8.73 11.02 -6.19
N ASN A 64 -7.52 11.54 -6.46
CA ASN A 64 -6.66 11.02 -7.52
C ASN A 64 -6.15 9.63 -7.15
N TYR A 65 -5.82 9.43 -5.88
CA TYR A 65 -5.38 8.14 -5.38
C TYR A 65 -6.50 7.09 -5.39
N ALA A 66 -7.71 7.48 -4.98
CA ALA A 66 -8.89 6.62 -5.06
C ALA A 66 -9.16 6.14 -6.50
N SER A 67 -9.06 7.05 -7.48
CA SER A 67 -9.23 6.75 -8.90
C SER A 67 -8.18 5.75 -9.42
N LEU A 68 -6.92 5.94 -9.03
CA LEU A 68 -5.83 5.02 -9.37
C LEU A 68 -6.09 3.62 -8.79
N ILE A 69 -6.42 3.52 -7.49
CA ILE A 69 -6.71 2.23 -6.86
C ILE A 69 -7.90 1.55 -7.54
N SER A 70 -9.02 2.25 -7.72
CA SER A 70 -10.23 1.66 -8.30
C SER A 70 -9.97 1.19 -9.73
N GLY A 71 -9.26 1.99 -10.54
CA GLY A 71 -8.89 1.61 -11.90
C GLY A 71 -7.96 0.40 -11.97
N THR A 72 -7.10 0.20 -10.97
CA THR A 72 -6.30 -1.02 -10.85
C THR A 72 -7.16 -2.21 -10.44
N LEU A 73 -8.04 -2.05 -9.45
CA LEU A 73 -8.95 -3.11 -9.01
C LEU A 73 -9.91 -3.57 -10.11
N ASP A 74 -10.41 -2.66 -10.95
CA ASP A 74 -11.30 -2.97 -12.07
C ASP A 74 -10.63 -3.86 -13.14
N LYS A 75 -9.29 -3.79 -13.25
CA LYS A 75 -8.52 -4.63 -14.17
C LYS A 75 -8.26 -6.04 -13.61
N LEU A 76 -8.49 -6.25 -12.31
CA LEU A 76 -8.33 -7.56 -11.69
C LEU A 76 -9.61 -8.38 -11.87
N GLU A 77 -9.48 -9.64 -12.27
CA GLU A 77 -10.61 -10.59 -12.39
C GLU A 77 -11.07 -11.13 -11.02
N GLY A 78 -10.84 -10.37 -9.94
CA GLY A 78 -11.09 -10.74 -8.56
C GLY A 78 -10.24 -9.95 -7.58
N LEU A 79 -10.60 -10.00 -6.29
CA LEU A 79 -9.79 -9.37 -5.25
C LEU A 79 -8.51 -10.17 -4.99
N PRO A 80 -7.37 -9.50 -4.73
CA PRO A 80 -6.17 -10.18 -4.29
C PRO A 80 -6.40 -10.87 -2.94
N GLY A 81 -5.85 -12.07 -2.78
CA GLY A 81 -5.70 -12.70 -1.48
C GLY A 81 -4.52 -12.08 -0.72
N VAL A 82 -4.68 -11.77 0.57
CA VAL A 82 -3.58 -11.29 1.42
C VAL A 82 -2.92 -12.49 2.09
N LYS A 83 -1.64 -12.72 1.82
CA LYS A 83 -0.84 -13.79 2.44
C LYS A 83 -0.23 -13.36 3.77
N GLY A 84 -0.04 -12.06 3.95
CA GLY A 84 0.48 -11.44 5.16
C GLY A 84 1.27 -10.18 4.84
N HIS A 85 1.90 -9.60 5.85
CA HIS A 85 2.78 -8.45 5.71
C HIS A 85 3.99 -8.56 6.63
N ARG A 86 5.01 -7.77 6.35
CA ARG A 86 6.19 -7.56 7.20
C ARG A 86 6.40 -6.07 7.37
N VAL A 87 6.66 -5.64 8.61
CA VAL A 87 7.02 -4.25 8.93
C VAL A 87 8.49 -4.19 9.36
N GLU A 88 9.20 -3.17 8.90
CA GLU A 88 10.54 -2.82 9.35
C GLU A 88 10.62 -1.32 9.62
N ALA A 89 10.82 -0.95 10.89
CA ALA A 89 11.02 0.44 11.26
C ALA A 89 12.40 0.93 10.83
N ILE A 90 12.42 2.10 10.20
CA ILE A 90 13.64 2.77 9.71
C ILE A 90 14.06 3.90 10.67
N SER A 91 13.08 4.52 11.33
CA SER A 91 13.28 5.55 12.34
C SER A 91 12.10 5.57 13.30
N GLU A 92 12.09 6.44 14.30
CA GLU A 92 10.96 6.61 15.23
C GLU A 92 9.64 7.05 14.54
N ASN A 93 9.73 7.56 13.31
CA ASN A 93 8.61 8.12 12.55
C ASN A 93 8.40 7.46 11.18
N SER A 94 9.19 6.44 10.82
CA SER A 94 9.13 5.84 9.49
C SER A 94 9.29 4.33 9.55
N ALA A 95 8.51 3.62 8.73
CA ALA A 95 8.62 2.19 8.54
C ALA A 95 8.42 1.80 7.07
N ILE A 96 9.04 0.71 6.66
CA ILE A 96 8.78 0.05 5.39
C ILE A 96 7.85 -1.13 5.65
N ILE A 97 6.83 -1.29 4.83
CA ILE A 97 5.89 -2.41 4.91
C ILE A 97 5.91 -3.17 3.60
N TRP A 98 6.16 -4.48 3.67
CA TRP A 98 5.96 -5.39 2.55
C TRP A 98 4.62 -6.07 2.72
N LEU A 99 3.71 -5.89 1.77
CA LEU A 99 2.44 -6.59 1.70
C LEU A 99 2.55 -7.71 0.69
N PHE A 100 2.32 -8.95 1.12
CA PHE A 100 2.35 -10.13 0.26
C PHE A 100 0.94 -10.49 -0.19
N LEU A 101 0.75 -10.56 -1.50
CA LEU A 101 -0.54 -10.77 -2.15
C LEU A 101 -0.48 -11.99 -3.06
N GLU A 102 -1.63 -12.62 -3.27
CA GLU A 102 -1.85 -13.62 -4.32
C GLU A 102 -2.96 -13.10 -5.25
N VAL A 103 -2.67 -13.06 -6.55
CA VAL A 103 -3.63 -12.67 -7.59
C VAL A 103 -3.62 -13.77 -8.64
N ASN A 104 -4.76 -14.43 -8.87
CA ASN A 104 -4.91 -15.50 -9.86
C ASN A 104 -3.85 -16.63 -9.71
N GLY A 105 -3.53 -17.00 -8.46
CA GLY A 105 -2.53 -18.02 -8.14
C GLY A 105 -1.07 -17.58 -8.30
N LEU A 106 -0.83 -16.29 -8.56
CA LEU A 106 0.49 -15.71 -8.69
C LEU A 106 0.81 -14.82 -7.48
N GLU A 107 1.97 -15.02 -6.86
CA GLU A 107 2.40 -14.24 -5.69
C GLU A 107 3.11 -12.95 -6.10
N THR A 108 2.65 -11.84 -5.53
CA THR A 108 3.20 -10.50 -5.74
C THR A 108 3.41 -9.79 -4.40
N SER A 109 4.23 -8.74 -4.41
CA SER A 109 4.50 -7.93 -3.23
C SER A 109 4.47 -6.45 -3.55
N ASN A 110 3.74 -5.68 -2.75
CA ASN A 110 3.81 -4.23 -2.75
C ASN A 110 4.64 -3.77 -1.56
N VAL A 111 5.45 -2.73 -1.77
CA VAL A 111 6.21 -2.08 -0.71
C VAL A 111 5.58 -0.74 -0.43
N TYR A 112 5.28 -0.45 0.83
CA TYR A 112 4.72 0.83 1.27
C TYR A 112 5.71 1.52 2.18
N PHE A 113 5.86 2.84 2.00
CA PHE A 113 6.56 3.70 2.93
C PHE A 113 5.52 4.29 3.87
N PHE A 114 5.59 3.91 5.15
CA PHE A 114 4.71 4.42 6.19
C PHE A 114 5.41 5.50 6.98
N ARG A 115 4.70 6.60 7.23
CA ARG A 115 5.24 7.74 7.95
C ARG A 115 4.25 8.31 8.95
N ARG A 116 4.80 8.70 10.10
CA ARG A 116 4.19 9.59 11.07
C ARG A 116 4.74 11.00 10.85
N MET A 117 3.86 11.95 10.58
CA MET A 117 4.17 13.36 10.41
C MET A 117 4.29 14.06 11.78
N GLU A 118 4.86 15.27 11.80
CA GLU A 118 5.03 16.06 13.03
C GLU A 118 3.70 16.40 13.73
N ASP A 119 2.63 16.52 12.95
CA ASP A 119 1.27 16.76 13.43
C ASP A 119 0.56 15.48 13.88
N THR A 120 1.29 14.38 14.03
CA THR A 120 0.82 13.03 14.36
C THR A 120 -0.02 12.35 13.28
N THR A 121 -0.21 12.96 12.11
CA THR A 121 -0.86 12.31 10.97
C THR A 121 -0.03 11.12 10.53
N GLU A 122 -0.69 9.97 10.34
CA GLU A 122 -0.05 8.73 9.93
C GLU A 122 -0.62 8.26 8.60
N GLY A 123 0.23 7.69 7.75
CA GLY A 123 -0.22 7.09 6.51
C GLY A 123 0.91 6.65 5.62
N PHE A 124 0.53 6.11 4.47
CA PHE A 124 1.48 5.81 3.42
C PHE A 124 1.93 7.12 2.75
N GLU A 125 3.22 7.42 2.84
CA GLU A 125 3.85 8.53 2.10
C GLU A 125 4.22 8.14 0.67
N GLY A 126 4.12 6.85 0.36
CA GLY A 126 4.54 6.32 -0.91
C GLY A 126 4.60 4.82 -0.93
N GLY A 127 5.13 4.32 -2.03
CA GLY A 127 5.37 2.89 -2.17
C GLY A 127 6.04 2.54 -3.49
N ILE A 128 6.51 1.31 -3.54
CA ILE A 128 6.87 0.65 -4.78
C ILE A 128 5.73 -0.34 -5.04
N PHE A 129 4.89 0.02 -6.00
CA PHE A 129 3.83 -0.85 -6.46
C PHE A 129 4.39 -1.73 -7.57
N ASP A 130 5.32 -2.62 -7.21
CA ASP A 130 6.01 -3.47 -8.19
C ASP A 130 5.18 -4.71 -8.56
N GLY A 131 3.86 -4.55 -8.65
CA GLY A 131 2.98 -5.50 -9.30
C GLY A 131 3.01 -5.39 -10.83
N GLU A 132 3.36 -4.23 -11.38
CA GLU A 132 3.03 -3.89 -12.78
C GLU A 132 4.10 -4.32 -13.80
N THR A 133 5.40 -4.29 -13.50
CA THR A 133 6.40 -5.02 -14.33
C THR A 133 6.13 -6.54 -14.33
N TRP A 134 5.56 -7.05 -13.24
CA TRP A 134 5.31 -8.47 -13.03
C TRP A 134 4.04 -8.96 -13.75
N VAL A 135 2.92 -8.21 -13.70
CA VAL A 135 1.72 -8.49 -14.49
C VAL A 135 1.96 -8.26 -15.99
N LEU A 136 2.70 -7.21 -16.39
CA LEU A 136 3.07 -6.95 -17.79
C LEU A 136 3.95 -8.06 -18.39
N LYS A 137 4.73 -8.81 -17.59
CA LYS A 137 5.51 -9.99 -18.04
C LYS A 137 4.70 -11.30 -18.08
N GLN A 138 3.65 -11.44 -17.29
CA GLN A 138 2.82 -12.65 -17.28
C GLN A 138 1.76 -12.65 -18.39
N LEU A 139 1.18 -11.49 -18.71
CA LEU A 139 0.21 -11.35 -19.80
C LEU A 139 0.83 -11.24 -21.20
N ALA A 140 2.11 -10.93 -21.34
CA ALA A 140 2.80 -11.01 -22.64
C ALA A 140 3.08 -12.45 -23.14
N LYS A 141 2.72 -13.48 -22.35
CA LYS A 141 2.83 -14.91 -22.68
C LYS A 141 1.47 -15.59 -22.96
N GLN A 142 0.39 -14.83 -23.11
CA GLN A 142 -0.88 -15.27 -23.71
C GLN A 142 -1.22 -14.43 -24.92
#